data_AF-A0A5K1AB13-F1
#
_entry.id   AF-A0A5K1AB13-F1
#
_cell.length_a   1.000
_cell.length_b   1.000
_cell.length_c   1.000
_cell.angle_alpha   90.00
_cell.angle_beta   90.00
_cell.angle_gamma   90.00
#
_symmetry.space_group_name_H-M   'P 1'
#
loop_
_entity.id
_entity.type
_entity.pdbx_description
1 polymer ?
#
loop_
_entity_poly.entity_id
_entity_poly.type
_entity_poly.pdbx_seq_one_letter_code
_entity_poly.pdbx_strand_id
1 'polypeptide(L)'
;ASPLLKDARKYRKMVDPGLKGQYPFKRLYQAFHVAAMCLQENPRRRPPAADLVTVLTYLASEEYEPDILYARSGHLAPRTAPRSTSRSGEKQSGCSDHRDQAAEIKIRNGTE
;
A
#
# COMPACT_ATOMS: atom_id res chain seq x y z
N ALA A 1 -0.18 0.44 -24.13
CA ALA A 1 -0.67 -0.47 -23.07
C ALA A 1 -1.09 0.37 -21.86
N SER A 2 -2.35 0.30 -21.42
CA SER A 2 -2.74 0.89 -20.15
C SER A 2 -2.54 -0.17 -19.06
N PRO A 3 -1.58 -0.01 -18.14
CA PRO A 3 -1.20 -1.08 -17.23
C PRO A 3 -2.32 -1.37 -16.21
N LEU A 4 -2.37 -2.61 -15.73
CA LEU A 4 -3.35 -3.18 -14.79
C LEU A 4 -3.42 -2.48 -13.40
N LEU A 5 -2.74 -1.35 -13.25
CA LEU A 5 -2.65 -0.51 -12.05
C LEU A 5 -3.95 0.22 -11.68
N LYS A 6 -4.99 0.15 -12.53
CA LYS A 6 -6.28 0.81 -12.26
C LYS A 6 -7.13 0.08 -11.21
N ASP A 7 -6.87 -1.20 -10.95
CA ASP A 7 -7.73 -2.04 -10.12
C ASP A 7 -6.96 -2.53 -8.88
N ALA A 8 -7.07 -1.77 -7.78
CA ALA A 8 -6.33 -2.01 -6.54
C ALA A 8 -6.55 -3.41 -5.96
N ARG A 9 -7.70 -4.02 -6.23
CA ARG A 9 -8.03 -5.39 -5.81
C ARG A 9 -7.18 -6.46 -6.48
N LYS A 10 -6.55 -6.13 -7.62
CA LYS A 10 -5.70 -7.05 -8.40
C LYS A 10 -4.21 -6.87 -8.11
N TYR A 11 -3.83 -5.95 -7.22
CA TYR A 11 -2.43 -5.67 -6.88
C TYR A 11 -1.65 -6.93 -6.50
N ARG A 12 -2.24 -7.80 -5.66
CA ARG A 12 -1.65 -9.08 -5.26
C ARG A 12 -1.29 -10.01 -6.44
N LYS A 13 -2.05 -9.94 -7.54
CA LYS A 13 -1.82 -10.76 -8.75
C LYS A 13 -0.73 -10.20 -9.66
N MET A 14 -0.33 -8.95 -9.47
CA MET A 14 0.74 -8.29 -10.22
C MET A 14 2.10 -8.36 -9.51
N VAL A 15 2.10 -8.73 -8.23
CA VAL A 15 3.34 -8.90 -7.47
C VAL A 15 4.10 -10.10 -8.00
N ASP A 16 5.43 -10.00 -7.99
CA ASP A 16 6.32 -11.10 -8.32
C ASP A 16 5.94 -12.37 -7.51
N PRO A 17 5.58 -13.48 -8.20
CA PRO A 17 5.31 -14.76 -7.55
C PRO A 17 6.49 -15.27 -6.69
N GLY A 18 7.72 -14.87 -7.03
CA GLY A 18 8.95 -15.19 -6.30
C GLY A 18 8.97 -14.63 -4.87
N LEU A 19 8.23 -13.55 -4.60
CA LEU A 19 8.08 -13.00 -3.25
C LEU A 19 7.22 -13.90 -2.36
N LYS A 20 6.43 -14.83 -2.91
CA LYS A 20 5.61 -15.81 -2.16
C LYS A 20 4.71 -15.17 -1.08
N GLY A 21 4.25 -13.95 -1.31
CA GLY A 21 3.44 -13.20 -0.33
C GLY A 21 4.23 -12.53 0.80
N GLN A 22 5.56 -12.59 0.77
CA GLN A 22 6.46 -11.98 1.75
C GLN A 22 6.68 -10.51 1.42
N TYR A 23 5.64 -9.70 1.63
CA TYR A 23 5.71 -8.25 1.48
C TYR A 23 4.68 -7.58 2.38
N PRO A 24 4.93 -6.35 2.86
CA PRO A 24 3.94 -5.61 3.62
C PRO A 24 2.83 -5.14 2.67
N PHE A 25 1.59 -5.54 2.96
CA PHE A 25 0.44 -5.17 2.11
C PHE A 25 0.28 -3.64 2.01
N LYS A 26 0.51 -2.91 3.10
CA LYS A 26 0.45 -1.44 3.12
C LYS A 26 1.48 -0.82 2.17
N ARG A 27 2.73 -1.29 2.22
CA ARG A 27 3.82 -0.80 1.38
C ARG A 27 3.60 -1.15 -0.09
N LEU A 28 3.02 -2.30 -0.37
CA LEU A 28 2.62 -2.66 -1.73
C LEU A 28 1.66 -1.63 -2.33
N TYR A 29 0.63 -1.23 -1.59
CA TYR A 29 -0.34 -0.23 -2.06
C TYR A 29 0.29 1.13 -2.31
N GLN A 30 1.19 1.55 -1.43
CA GLN A 30 1.91 2.81 -1.61
C GLN A 30 2.81 2.77 -2.86
N ALA A 31 3.56 1.69 -3.06
CA ALA A 31 4.41 1.51 -4.25
C ALA A 31 3.56 1.54 -5.54
N PHE A 32 2.42 0.86 -5.56
CA PHE A 32 1.51 0.90 -6.70
C PHE A 32 0.86 2.27 -6.91
N HIS A 33 0.57 3.02 -5.85
CA HIS A 33 0.09 4.39 -5.96
C HIS A 33 1.13 5.28 -6.65
N VAL A 34 2.39 5.19 -6.23
CA VAL A 34 3.51 5.91 -6.86
C VAL A 34 3.65 5.50 -8.34
N ALA A 35 3.62 4.21 -8.65
CA ALA A 35 3.66 3.72 -10.03
C ALA A 35 2.49 4.28 -10.87
N ALA A 36 1.28 4.33 -10.30
CA ALA A 36 0.12 4.89 -10.97
C ALA A 36 0.27 6.40 -11.25
N MET A 37 0.88 7.17 -10.34
CA MET A 37 1.21 8.59 -10.57
C MET A 37 2.23 8.76 -11.71
N CYS A 38 3.26 7.90 -11.76
CA CYS A 38 4.29 7.96 -12.81
C CYS A 38 3.75 7.60 -14.20
N LEU A 39 2.75 6.71 -14.27
CA LEU A 39 2.18 6.19 -15.52
C LEU A 39 0.95 6.97 -15.98
N GLN A 40 0.69 8.14 -15.40
CA GLN A 40 -0.41 9.02 -15.84
C GLN A 40 -0.21 9.46 -17.30
N GLU A 41 -1.31 9.49 -18.05
CA GLU A 41 -1.33 9.96 -19.45
C GLU A 41 -0.89 11.43 -19.54
N ASN A 42 -1.35 12.26 -18.61
CA ASN A 42 -0.94 13.66 -18.51
C ASN A 42 0.45 13.79 -17.83
N PRO A 43 1.50 14.27 -18.54
CA PRO A 43 2.85 14.41 -17.98
C PRO A 43 2.92 15.36 -16.79
N ARG A 44 2.05 16.38 -16.73
CA ARG A 44 2.04 17.36 -15.63
C ARG A 44 1.58 16.77 -14.29
N ARG A 45 0.94 15.60 -14.32
CA ARG A 45 0.51 14.88 -13.11
C ARG A 45 1.55 13.87 -12.63
N ARG A 46 2.63 13.68 -13.38
CA ARG A 46 3.73 12.80 -12.99
C ARG A 46 4.60 13.57 -11.98
N PRO A 47 4.98 12.96 -10.87
CA PRO A 47 5.84 13.61 -9.89
C PRO A 47 7.26 13.84 -10.46
N PRO A 48 7.97 14.89 -10.03
CA PRO A 48 9.39 15.08 -10.29
C PRO A 48 10.23 13.86 -9.86
N ALA A 49 11.31 13.57 -10.59
CA ALA A 49 12.18 12.45 -10.25
C ALA A 49 12.83 12.59 -8.85
N ALA A 50 13.12 13.81 -8.41
CA ALA A 50 13.66 14.07 -7.06
C ALA A 50 12.68 13.63 -5.96
N ASP A 51 11.38 13.89 -6.14
CA ASP A 51 10.33 13.46 -5.21
C ASP A 51 10.20 11.94 -5.22
N LEU A 52 10.34 11.30 -6.39
CA LEU A 52 10.32 9.85 -6.52
C LEU A 52 11.46 9.19 -5.74
N VAL A 53 12.67 9.73 -5.81
CA VAL A 53 13.81 9.20 -5.03
C VAL A 53 13.51 9.25 -3.53
N THR A 54 12.93 10.36 -3.06
CA THR A 54 12.58 10.52 -1.64
C THR A 54 11.51 9.52 -1.21
N VAL A 55 10.44 9.39 -1.98
CA VAL A 55 9.34 8.46 -1.69
C VAL A 55 9.82 7.01 -1.77
N LEU A 56 10.61 6.64 -2.77
CA LEU A 56 11.15 5.28 -2.91
C LEU A 56 12.13 4.95 -1.78
N THR A 57 12.96 5.90 -1.37
CA THR A 57 13.85 5.74 -0.20
C THR A 57 13.04 5.45 1.06
N TYR A 58 11.94 6.19 1.28
CA TYR A 58 11.05 5.96 2.41
C TYR A 58 10.29 4.63 2.33
N LEU A 59 9.95 4.16 1.13
CA LEU A 59 9.33 2.83 0.93
C LEU A 59 10.31 1.70 1.21
N ALA A 60 11.58 1.88 0.84
CA ALA A 60 12.64 0.88 1.02
C ALA A 60 13.20 0.84 2.44
N SER A 61 13.06 1.91 3.23
CA SER A 61 13.57 1.97 4.60
C SER A 61 12.74 1.18 5.62
N GLU A 62 11.58 0.63 5.24
CA GLU A 62 10.78 -0.21 6.12
C GLU A 62 11.12 -1.67 5.90
N GLU A 63 11.71 -2.28 6.91
CA GLU A 63 11.98 -3.72 6.95
C GLU A 63 10.66 -4.49 6.95
N TYR A 64 10.64 -5.60 6.20
CA TYR A 64 9.50 -6.50 6.21
C TYR A 64 9.52 -7.31 7.50
N GLU A 65 8.79 -6.83 8.51
CA GLU A 65 8.43 -7.62 9.68
C GLU A 65 7.14 -8.40 9.38
N PRO A 66 7.20 -9.73 9.20
CA PRO A 66 6.00 -10.53 9.06
C PRO A 66 5.20 -10.42 10.35
N ASP A 67 3.93 -10.03 10.25
CA ASP A 67 3.04 -9.86 11.39
C ASP A 67 2.95 -11.20 12.16
N ILE A 68 3.72 -11.33 13.26
CA ILE A 68 3.88 -12.58 14.04
C ILE A 68 2.53 -13.06 14.62
N LEU A 69 1.49 -12.25 14.54
CA LEU A 69 0.11 -12.63 14.85
C LEU A 69 -0.46 -13.69 13.90
N TYR A 70 0.07 -13.86 12.68
CA TYR A 70 -0.31 -14.96 11.76
C TYR A 70 0.46 -16.27 12.02
N ALA A 71 1.59 -16.22 12.73
CA ALA A 71 2.41 -17.40 13.05
C ALA A 71 1.98 -18.09 14.36
N ARG A 72 1.14 -17.44 15.18
CA ARG A 72 0.71 -17.94 16.50
C ARG A 72 -0.42 -19.00 16.44
N SER A 73 -0.42 -19.84 15.43
CA SER A 73 -1.29 -21.03 15.37
C SER A 73 -0.51 -22.36 15.42
N GLY A 74 0.83 -22.34 15.40
CA GLY A 74 1.63 -23.55 15.48
C GLY A 74 2.98 -23.35 16.15
N HIS A 75 3.21 -24.13 17.20
CA HIS A 75 4.48 -24.40 17.89
C HIS A 75 4.93 -23.51 19.07
N LEU A 76 5.00 -24.19 20.21
CA LEU A 76 5.48 -23.80 21.52
C LEU A 76 7.01 -23.64 21.55
N ALA A 77 7.53 -22.55 22.14
CA ALA A 77 8.81 -22.51 22.85
C ALA A 77 8.99 -21.17 23.61
N PRO A 78 9.86 -21.09 24.64
CA PRO A 78 9.50 -20.52 25.94
C PRO A 78 9.83 -19.04 26.15
N ARG A 79 9.10 -18.47 27.11
CA ARG A 79 9.15 -17.11 27.62
C ARG A 79 10.52 -16.74 28.19
N THR A 80 11.05 -15.60 27.77
CA THR A 80 11.88 -14.72 28.60
C THR A 80 11.36 -13.28 28.45
N ALA A 81 10.71 -12.78 29.50
CA ALA A 81 10.41 -11.36 29.72
C ALA A 81 11.52 -10.74 30.61
N PRO A 82 11.57 -9.43 30.95
CA PRO A 82 10.60 -8.36 30.68
C PRO A 82 11.18 -6.97 30.31
N ARG A 83 10.36 -6.05 29.77
CA ARG A 83 10.28 -4.67 30.31
C ARG A 83 9.04 -3.89 29.85
N SER A 84 8.43 -3.24 30.84
CA SER A 84 7.34 -2.25 30.87
C SER A 84 7.42 -1.16 29.77
N THR A 85 6.33 -0.56 29.25
CA THR A 85 5.27 0.16 29.97
C THR A 85 4.01 0.39 29.11
N SER A 86 2.84 0.24 29.76
CA SER A 86 1.62 1.07 29.65
C SER A 86 0.77 1.15 28.35
N ARG A 87 -0.45 0.60 28.49
CA ARG A 87 -1.76 1.27 28.31
C ARG A 87 -2.51 1.08 26.99
N SER A 88 -3.28 0.00 26.98
CA SER A 88 -4.71 -0.12 26.62
C SER A 88 -5.32 0.80 25.56
N GLY A 89 -5.85 0.16 24.51
CA GLY A 89 -6.86 0.69 23.61
C GLY A 89 -7.36 -0.38 22.64
N GLU A 90 -8.34 -1.18 23.07
CA GLU A 90 -9.22 -1.93 22.18
C GLU A 90 -9.80 -1.02 21.09
N LYS A 91 -9.88 -1.52 19.85
CA LYS A 91 -11.04 -1.42 18.92
C LYS A 91 -10.58 -1.86 17.53
N GLN A 92 -10.97 -3.06 17.13
CA GLN A 92 -12.20 -3.39 16.41
C GLN A 92 -12.06 -3.24 14.89
N SER A 93 -12.45 -4.33 14.26
CA SER A 93 -12.63 -4.57 12.83
C SER A 93 -13.20 -3.39 12.05
N GLY A 94 -12.68 -3.18 10.85
CA GLY A 94 -13.35 -2.36 9.84
C GLY A 94 -12.58 -2.39 8.53
N CYS A 95 -12.88 -3.36 7.65
CA CYS A 95 -12.66 -3.17 6.22
C CYS A 95 -13.72 -2.17 5.75
N SER A 96 -13.44 -0.88 5.90
CA SER A 96 -14.28 0.16 5.32
C SER A 96 -13.86 0.35 3.86
N ASP A 97 -14.65 -0.25 2.97
CA ASP A 97 -14.69 0.09 1.55
C ASP A 97 -14.90 1.61 1.40
N HIS A 98 -13.80 2.36 1.26
CA HIS A 98 -13.85 3.70 0.67
C HIS A 98 -13.78 3.56 -0.85
N ARG A 99 -14.91 3.18 -1.43
CA ARG A 99 -15.22 3.46 -2.83
C ARG A 99 -15.97 4.79 -2.92
N ASP A 100 -15.80 5.42 -4.07
CA ASP A 100 -16.50 6.58 -4.58
C ASP A 100 -16.01 7.97 -4.14
N GLN A 101 -14.84 8.33 -4.67
CA GLN A 101 -14.72 9.64 -5.31
C GLN A 101 -14.03 9.52 -6.68
N ALA A 102 -14.60 8.68 -7.55
CA ALA A 102 -14.55 8.93 -8.99
C ALA A 102 -15.70 9.90 -9.33
N ALA A 103 -15.68 11.10 -8.74
CA ALA A 103 -16.49 12.20 -9.24
C ALA A 103 -15.79 12.74 -10.48
N GLU A 104 -16.21 12.18 -11.61
CA GLU A 104 -16.28 12.80 -12.92
C GLU A 104 -15.94 14.32 -12.90
N ILE A 105 -14.71 14.69 -13.24
CA ILE A 105 -14.46 16.03 -13.77
C ILE A 105 -15.01 16.02 -15.19
N LYS A 106 -16.32 16.16 -15.30
CA LYS A 106 -16.98 16.62 -16.53
C LYS A 106 -16.46 18.02 -16.76
N ILE A 107 -15.42 18.11 -17.59
CA ILE A 107 -14.96 19.37 -18.15
C ILE A 107 -16.16 19.96 -18.90
N ARG A 108 -16.73 21.02 -18.33
CA ARG A 108 -17.64 21.92 -19.04
C ARG A 108 -16.85 22.55 -20.18
N ASN A 109 -17.03 22.05 -21.39
CA ASN A 109 -16.72 22.77 -22.62
C ASN A 109 -17.99 22.80 -23.47
N GLY A 110 -18.52 24.01 -23.68
CA GLY A 110 -19.46 24.30 -24.77
C GLY A 110 -20.80 24.90 -24.35
N THR A 111 -20.86 26.24 -24.30
CA THR A 111 -21.95 27.04 -24.89
C THR A 111 -21.40 28.45 -25.17
N GLU A 112 -21.24 28.72 -26.46
CA GLU A 112 -21.19 30.01 -27.20
C GLU A 112 -20.15 31.08 -26.82
#